data_AF-A0A357KV31-F1
#
_entry.id   AF-A0A357KV31-F1
#
_cell.length_a   1.000
_cell.length_b   1.000
_cell.length_c   1.000
_cell.angle_alpha   90.00
_cell.angle_beta   90.00
_cell.angle_gamma   90.00
#
_symmetry.space_group_name_H-M   'P 1'
#
loop_
_entity.id
_entity.type
_entity.pdbx_description
1 polymer ?
#
loop_
_entity_poly.entity_id
_entity_poly.type
_entity_poly.pdbx_seq_one_letter_code
_entity_poly.pdbx_strand_id
1 'polypeptide(L)' 'MKAVRAAVAPHGGRVRVFLRMLSDELDERDHAVLIMDQAGWHKAKKLIVPDNITVLYPPPY' A
#
# COMPACT_ATOMS: atom_id res chain seq x y z
N MET A 1 -17.02 -10.35 6.29
CA MET A 1 -17.54 -8.97 6.33
C MET A 1 -16.40 -8.09 5.87
N LYS A 2 -16.60 -7.20 4.89
CA LYS A 2 -15.50 -6.45 4.26
C LYS A 2 -15.01 -5.36 5.22
N ALA A 3 -13.83 -5.51 5.82
CA ALA A 3 -13.22 -4.44 6.60
C ALA A 3 -12.42 -3.53 5.65
N VAL A 4 -12.93 -2.33 5.37
CA VAL A 4 -12.14 -1.28 4.71
C VAL A 4 -11.37 -0.55 5.82
N ARG A 5 -10.08 -0.87 5.94
CA ARG A 5 -9.16 -0.16 6.84
C ARG A 5 -8.28 0.78 6.02
N ALA A 6 -8.34 2.07 6.34
CA ALA A 6 -7.44 3.08 5.78
C ALA A 6 -6.14 3.09 6.58
N ALA A 7 -5.01 2.87 5.91
CA ALA A 7 -3.69 2.93 6.52
C ALA A 7 -2.85 4.01 5.82
N VAL A 8 -2.27 4.93 6.60
CA VAL A 8 -1.39 5.99 6.09
C VAL A 8 0.02 5.43 5.97
N ALA A 9 0.58 5.46 4.75
CA ALA A 9 1.94 5.00 4.51
C ALA A 9 2.99 5.99 5.10
N PRO A 10 4.09 5.49 5.72
CA PRO A 10 5.13 6.33 6.28
C PRO A 10 6.01 6.97 5.19
N HIS A 11 6.54 8.17 5.46
CA HIS A 11 7.47 8.88 4.57
C HIS A 11 8.90 8.29 4.65
N GLY A 12 9.58 8.21 3.51
CA GLY A 12 10.96 7.68 3.39
C GLY A 12 11.01 6.17 3.12
N GLY A 13 12.18 5.65 2.73
CA GLY A 13 12.41 4.31 2.12
C GLY A 13 11.97 3.04 2.89
N ARG A 14 11.09 3.14 3.89
CA ARG A 14 10.53 2.05 4.70
C ARG A 14 9.15 1.57 4.23
N VAL A 15 8.62 2.08 3.12
CA VAL A 15 7.27 1.71 2.62
C VAL A 15 7.11 0.20 2.40
N ARG A 16 8.20 -0.52 2.07
CA ARG A 16 8.18 -1.99 1.94
C ARG A 16 7.86 -2.69 3.27
N VAL A 17 8.45 -2.22 4.37
CA VAL A 17 8.21 -2.79 5.70
C VAL A 17 6.77 -2.55 6.10
N PHE A 18 6.27 -1.34 5.84
CA PHE A 18 4.86 -0.99 6.07
C PHE A 18 3.90 -1.88 5.28
N LEU A 19 4.12 -2.08 3.97
CA LEU A 19 3.24 -2.92 3.14
C LEU A 19 3.22 -4.37 3.63
N ARG A 20 4.37 -4.89 4.08
CA ARG A 20 4.42 -6.24 4.67
C ARG A 20 3.62 -6.32 5.96
N MET A 21 3.82 -5.37 6.88
CA MET A 21 3.06 -5.33 8.14
C MET A 21 1.56 -5.18 7.89
N LEU A 22 1.17 -4.35 6.92
CA LEU A 22 -0.22 -4.18 6.54
C LEU A 22 -0.80 -5.47 5.96
N SER A 23 -0.05 -6.17 5.10
CA SER A 23 -0.47 -7.44 4.51
C SER A 23 -0.66 -8.53 5.56
N ASP A 24 0.24 -8.60 6.55
CA ASP A 24 0.18 -9.56 7.66
C ASP A 24 -0.98 -9.29 8.65
N GLU A 25 -1.50 -8.05 8.71
CA GLU A 25 -2.63 -7.64 9.57
C GLU A 25 -4.01 -7.92 8.92
N LEU A 26 -4.05 -8.15 7.60
CA LEU A 26 -5.30 -8.45 6.90
C LEU A 26 -5.67 -9.93 7.10
N ASP A 27 -6.94 -10.19 7.39
CA ASP A 27 -7.46 -11.56 7.40
C ASP A 27 -7.33 -12.18 5.99
N GLU A 28 -7.32 -13.52 5.91
CA GLU A 28 -7.12 -14.26 4.65
C GLU A 28 -8.10 -13.89 3.52
N ARG A 29 -9.25 -13.30 3.86
CA ARG A 29 -10.30 -12.87 2.91
C ARG A 29 -10.35 -11.36 2.68
N ASP A 30 -9.52 -10.60 3.38
CA ASP A 30 -9.49 -9.15 3.27
C ASP A 30 -8.50 -8.70 2.20
N HIS A 31 -8.88 -7.65 1.47
CA HIS A 31 -8.09 -7.06 0.40
C HIS A 31 -8.03 -5.55 0.60
N ALA A 32 -6.82 -5.00 0.67
CA ALA A 32 -6.63 -3.57 0.89
C ALA A 32 -6.46 -2.81 -0.44
N VAL A 33 -7.00 -1.61 -0.48
CA VAL A 33 -6.75 -0.64 -1.56
C VAL A 33 -6.03 0.56 -0.96
N LEU A 34 -4.80 0.81 -1.40
CA LEU A 34 -3.94 1.88 -0.90
C LEU A 34 -3.81 2.98 -1.97
N ILE A 35 -4.16 4.21 -1.62
CA ILE A 35 -3.98 5.38 -2.50
C ILE A 35 -2.68 6.08 -2.13
N MET A 36 -1.79 6.26 -3.10
CA MET A 36 -0.47 6.88 -2.90
C MET A 36 -0.34 8.16 -3.74
N ASP A 37 0.28 9.20 -3.19
CA ASP A 37 0.40 10.56 -3.76
C ASP A 37 1.38 10.69 -4.94
N GLN A 38 1.74 9.58 -5.59
CA GLN A 38 2.69 9.53 -6.71
C GLN A 38 4.11 10.07 -6.44
N ALA A 39 4.53 10.31 -5.20
CA ALA A 39 5.89 10.77 -4.92
C ALA A 39 6.96 9.90 -5.62
N GLY A 40 8.02 10.50 -6.18
CA GLY A 40 8.96 9.81 -7.09
C GLY A 40 9.61 8.54 -6.50
N TRP A 41 9.72 8.45 -5.18
CA TRP A 41 10.22 7.27 -4.47
C TRP A 41 9.19 6.13 -4.35
N HIS A 42 7.89 6.39 -4.51
CA HIS A 42 6.83 5.37 -4.66
C HIS A 42 6.90 4.64 -6.01
N LYS A 43 7.38 5.32 -7.05
CA LYS A 43 7.57 4.76 -8.41
C LYS A 43 8.93 4.10 -8.60
N ALA A 44 9.73 3.97 -7.53
CA ALA A 44 11.01 3.29 -7.61
C ALA A 44 10.78 1.83 -8.03
N LYS A 45 11.39 1.41 -9.16
CA LYS A 45 11.24 0.10 -9.82
C LYS A 45 11.46 -1.16 -8.94
N LYS A 46 11.75 -1.00 -7.65
CA LYS A 46 12.02 -2.07 -6.68
C LYS A 46 10.95 -2.21 -5.60
N LEU A 47 9.88 -1.41 -5.59
CA LEU A 47 8.82 -1.57 -4.59
C LEU A 47 8.08 -2.90 -4.81
N ILE A 48 8.07 -3.77 -3.79
CA ILE A 48 7.31 -5.03 -3.82
C ILE A 48 6.03 -4.77 -3.05
N VAL A 49 4.90 -4.96 -3.72
CA VAL A 49 3.55 -4.85 -3.15
C VAL A 49 3.01 -6.28 -2.97
N PRO A 50 2.54 -6.67 -1.77
CA PRO A 50 1.89 -7.97 -1.55
C PRO A 50 0.61 -8.15 -2.37
N ASP A 51 0.27 -9.39 -2.72
CA ASP A 51 -0.84 -9.71 -3.63
C ASP A 51 -2.23 -9.33 -3.08
N ASN A 52 -2.39 -9.27 -1.76
CA ASN A 52 -3.61 -8.85 -1.06
C ASN A 52 -3.74 -7.32 -0.92
N ILE A 53 -2.89 -6.55 -1.61
CA ILE A 53 -2.89 -5.08 -1.60
C ILE A 53 -2.86 -4.57 -3.03
N THR A 54 -3.83 -3.72 -3.40
CA THR A 54 -3.82 -2.96 -4.65
C THR A 54 -3.42 -1.52 -4.38
N VAL A 55 -2.40 -1.02 -5.09
CA VAL A 55 -2.00 0.39 -5.05
C VAL A 55 -2.69 1.15 -6.19
N LEU A 56 -3.37 2.24 -5.85
CA LEU A 56 -3.94 3.19 -6.80
C LEU A 56 -3.21 4.53 -6.72
N TYR A 57 -3.07 5.16 -7.87
CA TYR A 57 -2.50 6.51 -7.96
C TYR A 57 -3.61 7.46 -8.44
N PRO A 58 -3.79 8.62 -7.78
CA PRO A 58 -4.70 9.65 -8.27
C PRO A 58 -4.20 10.19 -9.62
N PRO A 59 -5.06 10.75 -10.49
CA PRO A 59 -4.60 11.38 -11.73
C PRO A 59 -3.57 12.49 -11.43
N PRO A 60 -2.58 12.70 -12.32
CA PRO A 60 -1.70 13.86 -12.20
C PRO A 60 -2.54 15.14 -12.31
N TYR A 61 -2.25 16.12 -11.44
CA TYR A 61 -2.75 17.48 -11.61
C TYR A 61 -2.12 18.12 -12.86
#